data_AF-A0A6P4ZDR3-F1
#
_entry.id   AF-A0A6P4ZDR3-F1
#
_cell.length_a   1.000
_cell.length_b   1.000
_cell.length_c   1.000
_cell.angle_alpha   90.00
_cell.angle_beta   90.00
_cell.angle_gamma   90.00
#
_symmetry.space_group_name_H-M   'P 1'
#
loop_
_entity.id
_entity.type
_entity.pdbx_description
1 polymer ?
#
loop_
_entity_poly.entity_id
_entity_poly.type
_entity_poly.pdbx_seq_one_letter_code
_entity_poly.pdbx_strand_id
1 'polypeptide(L)'
;MAAPNRREAPACRWSFTLNNYGDDDLARLRLAKHRPAAIKFMVVGAEVSPTTGTPHLQGYVNFSRKVRTPQVKGHLGDRCHVEKAVGNDHDNERYCSKDGNVVVRMGHPIRQGQRNDLTAATNFLQENDGDLSALAEEMPSPRSRGLCLVRPPAAGP
;
A
#
# COMPACT_ATOMS: atom_id res chain seq x y z
N MET A 1 18.49 -18.86 -34.21
CA MET A 1 18.24 -19.00 -32.76
C MET A 1 17.24 -17.91 -32.37
N ALA A 2 16.00 -18.26 -32.05
CA ALA A 2 15.03 -17.29 -31.55
C ALA A 2 15.43 -16.89 -30.12
N ALA A 3 15.55 -15.58 -29.86
CA ALA A 3 15.84 -15.07 -28.52
C ALA A 3 14.84 -15.66 -27.50
N PRO A 4 15.26 -15.99 -26.27
CA PRO A 4 14.34 -16.45 -25.26
C PRO A 4 13.28 -15.37 -25.05
N ASN A 5 12.03 -15.71 -25.36
CA ASN A 5 10.89 -14.83 -25.16
C ASN A 5 10.87 -14.43 -23.68
N ARG A 6 11.34 -13.21 -23.37
CA ARG A 6 11.43 -12.68 -22.01
C ARG A 6 10.03 -12.40 -21.52
N ARG A 7 9.34 -13.46 -21.07
CA ARG A 7 7.99 -13.41 -20.56
C ARG A 7 7.97 -12.43 -19.38
N GLU A 8 7.08 -11.45 -19.43
CA GLU A 8 6.91 -10.51 -18.33
C GLU A 8 6.66 -11.26 -17.01
N ALA A 9 7.43 -10.91 -15.98
CA ALA A 9 7.27 -11.50 -14.66
C ALA A 9 5.85 -11.27 -14.15
N PRO A 10 5.18 -12.28 -13.56
CA PRO A 10 3.84 -12.10 -13.03
C PRO A 10 3.87 -11.15 -11.83
N ALA A 11 2.86 -10.29 -11.73
CA ALA A 11 2.74 -9.28 -10.68
C ALA A 11 1.38 -9.37 -10.00
N CYS A 12 1.29 -8.94 -8.75
CA CYS A 12 0.00 -8.81 -8.07
C CYS A 12 -0.69 -7.48 -8.41
N ARG A 13 0.07 -6.45 -8.79
CA ARG A 13 -0.42 -5.08 -8.93
C ARG A 13 -0.35 -4.62 -10.38
N TRP A 14 -1.45 -4.07 -10.85
CA TRP A 14 -1.62 -3.66 -12.23
C TRP A 14 -2.37 -2.34 -12.29
N SER A 15 -1.88 -1.43 -13.11
CA SER A 15 -2.58 -0.22 -13.53
C SER A 15 -3.17 -0.48 -14.90
N PHE A 16 -4.32 0.11 -15.18
CA PHE A 16 -4.93 -0.01 -16.49
C PHE A 16 -5.61 1.28 -16.94
N THR A 17 -5.65 1.48 -18.24
CA THR A 17 -6.38 2.57 -18.88
C THR A 17 -7.29 2.04 -19.97
N LEU A 18 -8.44 2.67 -20.12
CA LEU A 18 -9.41 2.36 -21.17
C LEU A 18 -9.95 3.66 -21.76
N ASN A 19 -9.54 3.97 -22.99
CA ASN A 19 -10.06 5.11 -23.73
C ASN A 19 -11.39 4.77 -24.40
N ASN A 20 -12.30 5.74 -24.45
CA ASN A 20 -13.61 5.61 -25.10
C ASN A 20 -14.38 4.37 -24.57
N TYR A 21 -14.62 4.38 -23.26
CA TYR A 21 -15.36 3.32 -22.58
C TYR A 21 -16.84 3.37 -22.93
N GLY A 22 -17.47 2.21 -23.10
CA GLY A 22 -18.92 2.08 -23.23
C GLY A 22 -19.57 1.55 -21.95
N ASP A 23 -20.90 1.44 -21.97
CA ASP A 23 -21.66 0.84 -20.87
C ASP A 23 -21.29 -0.63 -20.62
N ASP A 24 -20.95 -1.40 -21.67
CA ASP A 24 -20.51 -2.80 -21.54
C ASP A 24 -19.19 -2.92 -20.77
N ASP A 25 -18.25 -2.00 -21.03
CA ASP A 25 -16.96 -1.97 -20.32
C ASP A 25 -17.19 -1.68 -18.82
N LEU A 26 -18.08 -0.73 -18.51
CA LEU A 26 -18.48 -0.43 -17.14
C LEU A 26 -19.18 -1.61 -16.46
N ALA A 27 -20.11 -2.27 -17.16
CA ALA A 27 -20.79 -3.45 -16.67
C ALA A 27 -19.80 -4.58 -16.36
N ARG A 28 -18.80 -4.78 -17.23
CA ARG A 28 -17.72 -5.77 -17.02
C ARG A 28 -16.86 -5.43 -15.80
N LEU A 29 -16.46 -4.17 -15.62
CA LEU A 29 -15.68 -3.74 -14.46
C LEU A 29 -16.49 -3.88 -13.15
N ARG A 30 -17.79 -3.58 -13.20
CA ARG A 30 -18.72 -3.83 -12.07
C ARG A 30 -18.86 -5.32 -11.80
N LEU A 31 -18.90 -6.17 -12.82
CA LEU A 31 -18.91 -7.62 -12.64
C LEU A 31 -17.59 -8.14 -12.06
N ALA A 32 -16.46 -7.58 -12.48
CA ALA A 32 -15.14 -7.91 -11.96
C ALA A 32 -15.03 -7.62 -10.45
N LYS A 33 -15.66 -6.54 -9.98
CA LYS A 33 -15.78 -6.21 -8.54
C LYS A 33 -16.41 -7.35 -7.72
N HIS A 34 -17.31 -8.14 -8.30
CA HIS A 34 -17.96 -9.27 -7.62
C HIS A 34 -17.10 -10.55 -7.56
N ARG A 35 -15.81 -10.49 -7.94
CA ARG A 35 -14.85 -11.60 -7.80
C ARG A 35 -13.83 -11.36 -6.67
N PRO A 36 -14.27 -11.26 -5.39
CA PRO A 36 -13.40 -10.92 -4.27
C PRO A 36 -12.32 -11.98 -4.00
N ALA A 37 -12.54 -13.23 -4.38
CA ALA A 37 -11.57 -14.30 -4.16
C ALA A 37 -10.23 -14.06 -4.90
N ALA A 38 -10.25 -13.30 -5.99
CA ALA A 38 -9.07 -13.01 -6.81
C ALA A 38 -8.50 -11.60 -6.59
N ILE A 39 -9.34 -10.63 -6.22
CA ILE A 39 -9.01 -9.20 -6.17
C ILE A 39 -9.04 -8.72 -4.71
N LYS A 40 -7.91 -8.23 -4.21
CA LYS A 40 -7.78 -7.65 -2.86
C LYS A 40 -8.25 -6.21 -2.81
N PHE A 41 -7.86 -5.45 -3.83
CA PHE A 41 -8.19 -4.03 -3.92
C PHE A 41 -8.34 -3.64 -5.39
N MET A 42 -9.35 -2.84 -5.69
CA MET A 42 -9.60 -2.32 -7.02
C MET A 42 -10.22 -0.94 -6.93
N VAL A 43 -9.71 -0.02 -7.73
CA VAL A 43 -10.22 1.34 -7.86
C VAL A 43 -10.21 1.73 -9.33
N VAL A 44 -11.28 2.34 -9.80
CA VAL A 44 -11.43 2.84 -11.17
C VAL A 44 -12.03 4.22 -11.10
N GLY A 45 -11.27 5.20 -11.58
CA GLY A 45 -11.73 6.55 -11.85
C GLY A 45 -12.10 6.72 -13.31
N ALA A 46 -13.16 7.48 -13.56
CA ALA A 46 -13.39 8.09 -14.86
C ALA A 46 -12.73 9.46 -14.86
N GLU A 47 -11.94 9.72 -15.88
CA GLU A 47 -11.31 11.02 -16.11
C GLU A 47 -11.65 11.46 -17.53
N VAL A 48 -11.70 12.77 -17.75
CA VAL A 48 -11.88 13.34 -19.09
C VAL A 48 -10.56 13.99 -19.48
N SER A 49 -10.00 13.59 -20.61
CA SER A 49 -8.79 14.22 -21.13
C SER A 49 -9.06 15.72 -21.38
N PRO A 50 -8.34 16.66 -20.72
CA PRO A 50 -8.59 18.09 -20.90
C PRO A 50 -8.23 18.58 -22.30
N THR A 51 -7.34 17.86 -23.00
CA THR A 51 -6.86 18.25 -24.34
C THR A 51 -7.74 17.70 -25.45
N THR A 52 -8.35 16.53 -25.24
CA THR A 52 -9.10 15.81 -26.29
C THR A 52 -10.61 15.74 -26.00
N GLY A 53 -11.03 16.04 -24.77
CA GLY A 53 -12.42 15.94 -24.31
C GLY A 53 -12.97 14.52 -24.27
N THR A 54 -12.13 13.50 -24.49
CA THR A 54 -12.56 12.11 -24.54
C THR A 54 -12.56 11.50 -23.13
N PRO A 55 -13.62 10.76 -22.78
CA PRO A 55 -13.70 10.09 -21.50
C PRO A 55 -12.83 8.82 -21.54
N HIS A 56 -11.99 8.67 -20.52
CA HIS A 56 -11.17 7.48 -20.30
C HIS A 56 -11.32 6.98 -18.87
N LEU A 57 -11.16 5.68 -18.68
CA LEU A 57 -11.09 5.09 -17.35
C LEU A 57 -9.63 4.88 -16.99
N GLN A 58 -9.23 5.38 -15.84
CA GLN A 58 -7.96 5.11 -15.21
C GLN A 58 -8.22 4.23 -13.99
N GLY A 59 -7.63 3.04 -13.97
CA GLY A 59 -7.88 2.05 -12.92
C GLY A 59 -6.62 1.42 -12.36
N TYR A 60 -6.76 0.90 -11.16
CA TYR A 60 -5.76 0.15 -10.43
C TYR A 60 -6.38 -1.10 -9.82
N VAL A 61 -5.65 -2.21 -9.89
CA VAL A 61 -6.08 -3.50 -9.33
C VAL A 61 -4.91 -4.22 -8.67
N ASN A 62 -5.18 -4.73 -7.47
CA ASN A 62 -4.29 -5.56 -6.67
C ASN A 62 -4.92 -6.95 -6.48
N PHE A 63 -4.27 -7.97 -7.03
CA PHE A 63 -4.71 -9.35 -6.98
C PHE A 63 -4.13 -10.09 -5.76
N SER A 64 -4.86 -11.11 -5.31
CA SER A 64 -4.42 -12.00 -4.23
C SER A 64 -3.18 -12.83 -4.60
N ARG A 65 -3.03 -13.15 -5.90
CA ARG A 65 -1.96 -13.97 -6.45
C ARG A 65 -1.27 -13.21 -7.59
N LYS A 66 -0.02 -13.58 -7.89
CA LYS A 66 0.71 -13.02 -9.04
C LYS A 66 0.05 -13.50 -10.33
N VAL A 67 -0.51 -12.57 -11.08
CA VAL A 67 -1.14 -12.82 -12.39
C VAL A 67 -0.30 -12.23 -13.51
N ARG A 68 -0.55 -12.64 -14.75
CA ARG A 68 0.13 -12.08 -15.95
C ARG A 68 -0.83 -11.21 -16.75
N THR A 69 -0.29 -10.32 -17.57
CA THR A 69 -0.98 -9.45 -18.54
C THR A 69 -2.20 -10.11 -19.21
N PRO A 70 -2.13 -11.29 -19.84
CA PRO A 70 -3.29 -11.92 -20.48
C PRO A 70 -4.39 -12.34 -19.50
N GLN A 71 -4.05 -12.74 -18.27
CA GLN A 71 -5.05 -13.06 -17.24
C GLN A 71 -5.76 -11.79 -16.78
N VAL A 72 -5.02 -10.69 -16.61
CA VAL A 72 -5.58 -9.38 -16.25
C VAL A 72 -6.55 -8.91 -17.34
N LYS A 73 -6.16 -8.99 -18.62
CA LYS A 73 -7.04 -8.70 -19.76
C LYS A 73 -8.28 -9.60 -19.81
N GLY A 74 -8.16 -10.87 -19.42
CA GLY A 74 -9.31 -11.76 -19.29
C GLY A 74 -10.33 -11.30 -18.23
N HIS A 75 -9.88 -10.60 -17.19
CA HIS A 75 -10.75 -10.04 -16.15
C HIS A 75 -11.31 -8.66 -16.50
N LEU A 76 -10.49 -7.78 -17.06
CA LEU A 76 -10.83 -6.37 -17.28
C LEU A 76 -11.39 -6.09 -18.68
N GLY A 77 -11.01 -6.90 -19.68
CA GLY A 77 -11.29 -6.66 -21.09
C GLY A 77 -9.99 -6.55 -21.91
N ASP A 78 -10.02 -7.01 -23.15
CA ASP A 78 -8.83 -7.01 -24.02
C ASP A 78 -8.43 -5.61 -24.49
N ARG A 79 -9.43 -4.71 -24.56
CA ARG A 79 -9.29 -3.28 -24.88
C ARG A 79 -8.56 -2.48 -23.82
N CYS A 80 -8.51 -2.98 -22.58
CA CYS A 80 -7.80 -2.31 -21.49
C CYS A 80 -6.30 -2.40 -21.75
N HIS A 81 -5.63 -1.24 -21.74
CA HIS A 81 -4.19 -1.20 -21.68
C HIS A 81 -3.78 -1.48 -20.24
N VAL A 82 -3.04 -2.56 -20.01
CA VAL A 82 -2.67 -3.00 -18.65
C VAL A 82 -1.15 -2.97 -18.52
N GLU A 83 -0.68 -2.37 -17.45
CA GLU A 83 0.74 -2.25 -17.13
C GLU A 83 0.97 -2.62 -15.67
N LYS A 84 2.21 -2.96 -15.33
CA LYS A 84 2.56 -3.20 -13.93
C LYS A 84 2.55 -1.88 -13.20
N ALA A 85 1.75 -1.81 -12.15
CA ALA A 85 1.71 -0.61 -11.34
C ALA A 85 3.04 -0.43 -10.59
N VAL A 86 3.54 0.79 -10.61
CA VAL A 86 4.71 1.23 -9.86
C VAL A 86 4.21 2.10 -8.71
N GLY A 87 4.51 1.72 -7.46
CA GLY A 87 4.12 2.47 -6.26
C GLY A 87 3.21 1.72 -5.30
N ASN A 88 2.70 2.45 -4.31
CA ASN A 88 1.84 1.93 -3.25
C ASN A 88 0.36 2.02 -3.61
N ASP A 89 -0.46 1.17 -2.99
CA ASP A 89 -1.92 1.14 -3.21
C ASP A 89 -2.57 2.51 -2.95
N HIS A 90 -2.08 3.27 -1.96
CA HIS A 90 -2.64 4.56 -1.57
C HIS A 90 -2.34 5.68 -2.59
N ASP A 91 -1.13 5.71 -3.15
CA ASP A 91 -0.78 6.67 -4.22
C ASP A 91 -1.61 6.40 -5.48
N ASN A 92 -1.79 5.13 -5.82
CA ASN A 92 -2.61 4.71 -6.96
C ASN A 92 -4.10 5.03 -6.72
N GLU A 93 -4.62 4.85 -5.50
CA GLU A 93 -5.98 5.25 -5.14
C GLU A 93 -6.18 6.76 -5.28
N ARG A 94 -5.23 7.56 -4.75
CA ARG A 94 -5.26 9.01 -4.87
C ARG A 94 -5.19 9.47 -6.33
N TYR A 95 -4.39 8.77 -7.15
CA TYR A 95 -4.29 9.05 -8.57
C TYR A 95 -5.61 8.79 -9.30
N CYS A 96 -6.25 7.65 -9.04
CA CYS A 96 -7.55 7.31 -9.63
C CYS A 96 -8.70 8.19 -9.12
N SER A 97 -8.52 8.84 -7.97
CA SER A 97 -9.53 9.72 -7.37
C SER A 97 -9.27 11.21 -7.62
N LYS A 98 -8.27 11.55 -8.45
CA LYS A 98 -7.84 12.94 -8.68
C LYS A 98 -8.93 13.82 -9.29
N ASP A 99 -9.70 13.26 -10.23
CA ASP A 99 -10.83 13.95 -10.88
C ASP A 99 -12.15 13.81 -10.10
N GLY A 100 -12.11 13.13 -8.94
CA GLY A 100 -13.27 12.93 -8.07
C GLY A 100 -14.32 11.94 -8.57
N ASN A 101 -14.24 11.47 -9.81
CA ASN A 101 -15.24 10.60 -10.40
C ASN A 101 -14.88 9.11 -10.30
N VAL A 102 -14.96 8.54 -9.10
CA VAL A 102 -14.65 7.12 -8.85
C VAL A 102 -15.87 6.25 -9.19
N VAL A 103 -15.75 5.43 -10.24
CA VAL A 103 -16.85 4.60 -10.76
C VAL A 103 -16.94 3.25 -10.03
N VAL A 104 -15.78 2.67 -9.72
CA VAL A 104 -15.69 1.37 -9.06
C VAL A 104 -14.64 1.45 -7.96
N ARG A 105 -15.04 1.18 -6.72
CA ARG A 105 -14.12 0.98 -5.60
C ARG A 105 -14.45 -0.31 -4.87
N MET A 106 -13.43 -1.10 -4.57
CA MET A 106 -13.55 -2.39 -3.87
C MET A 106 -12.31 -2.68 -3.03
N GLY A 107 -12.53 -3.19 -1.82
CA GLY A 107 -11.49 -3.53 -0.87
C GLY A 107 -10.89 -2.30 -0.18
N HIS A 108 -9.73 -2.51 0.46
CA HIS A 108 -8.95 -1.47 1.12
C HIS A 108 -7.51 -1.47 0.60
N PRO A 109 -6.86 -0.30 0.48
CA PRO A 109 -5.48 -0.23 0.05
C PRO A 109 -4.59 -0.96 1.07
N ILE A 110 -3.77 -1.89 0.59
CA ILE A 110 -2.83 -2.63 1.42
C ILE A 110 -1.50 -1.89 1.37
N ARG A 111 -1.06 -1.34 2.51
CA ARG A 111 0.26 -0.73 2.60
C ARG A 111 1.32 -1.79 2.36
N GLN A 112 2.16 -1.61 1.33
CA GLN A 112 3.37 -2.40 1.19
C GLN A 112 4.32 -1.98 2.31
N GLY A 113 4.61 -2.87 3.25
CA GLY A 113 5.66 -2.62 4.25
C GLY A 113 5.19 -2.19 5.63
N GLN A 114 3.98 -2.55 6.08
CA GLN A 114 3.89 -2.91 7.50
C GLN A 114 4.62 -4.25 7.66
N ARG A 115 5.94 -4.18 7.85
CA ARG A 115 6.61 -5.22 8.63
C ARG A 115 5.91 -5.20 9.98
N ASN A 116 5.33 -6.33 10.35
CA ASN A 116 4.80 -6.61 11.68
C ASN A 116 5.87 -6.51 12.79
N ASP A 117 7.10 -6.07 12.49
CA ASP A 117 8.22 -5.94 13.43
C ASP A 117 8.10 -4.72 14.38
N LEU A 118 7.29 -3.70 14.08
CA LEU A 118 7.13 -2.55 14.99
C LEU A 118 5.96 -2.66 15.96
N THR A 119 4.94 -3.47 15.65
CA THR A 119 3.77 -3.59 16.54
C THR A 119 4.09 -4.45 17.78
N ALA A 120 5.05 -5.38 17.70
CA ALA A 120 5.50 -6.15 18.86
C ALA A 120 6.39 -5.32 19.81
N ALA A 121 7.19 -4.38 19.30
CA ALA A 121 8.05 -3.52 20.12
C ALA A 121 7.26 -2.44 20.88
N THR A 122 6.15 -1.94 20.31
CA THR A 122 5.31 -0.93 20.98
C THR A 122 4.47 -1.52 22.12
N ASN A 123 4.13 -2.81 22.08
CA ASN A 123 3.40 -3.45 23.17
C ASN A 123 4.27 -3.70 24.42
N PHE A 124 5.60 -3.79 24.27
CA PHE A 124 6.53 -3.88 25.40
C PHE A 124 6.76 -2.53 26.12
N LEU A 125 6.62 -1.41 25.40
CA LEU A 125 6.81 -0.06 25.96
C LEU A 125 5.60 0.44 26.76
N GLN A 126 4.42 -0.17 26.60
CA GLN A 126 3.22 0.18 27.36
C GLN A 126 3.06 -0.62 28.67
N GLU A 127 3.80 -1.70 28.89
CA GLU A 127 3.73 -2.48 30.13
C GLU A 127 4.65 -1.99 31.26
N ASN A 128 5.44 -0.92 31.06
CA ASN A 128 6.34 -0.39 32.09
C ASN A 128 6.35 1.15 32.17
N ASP A 129 5.20 1.79 31.92
CA ASP A 129 4.87 3.20 32.26
C ASP A 129 6.07 4.17 32.41
N GLY A 130 6.97 4.19 31.44
CA GLY A 130 8.08 5.13 31.35
C GLY A 130 8.98 5.33 32.59
N ASP A 131 9.13 4.35 33.50
CA ASP A 131 10.03 4.52 34.66
C ASP A 131 10.83 3.26 34.99
N LEU A 132 12.12 3.27 34.64
CA LEU A 132 13.13 2.33 35.16
C LEU A 132 14.37 3.12 35.59
N SER A 133 14.13 4.06 36.52
CA SER A 133 15.13 4.62 37.43
C SER A 133 15.82 3.55 38.31
N ALA A 134 15.40 2.28 38.21
CA ALA A 134 15.82 1.17 39.07
C ALA A 134 16.82 0.18 38.45
N LEU A 135 17.28 0.38 37.20
CA LEU A 135 18.21 -0.56 36.53
C LEU A 135 19.67 -0.07 36.47
N ALA A 136 20.03 0.94 37.27
CA ALA A 136 21.39 1.47 37.32
C ALA A 136 22.26 0.90 38.47
N GLU A 137 21.70 0.14 39.42
CA GLU A 137 22.42 -0.29 40.63
C GLU A 137 23.05 -1.70 40.58
N GLU A 138 22.92 -2.47 39.48
CA GLU A 138 23.41 -3.86 39.47
C GLU A 138 24.26 -4.25 38.25
N MET A 139 25.12 -3.35 37.75
CA MET A 139 26.23 -3.77 36.88
C MET A 139 27.52 -2.98 37.20
N PRO A 140 28.62 -3.63 37.62
CA PRO A 140 29.88 -2.94 37.90
C PRO A 140 30.50 -2.43 36.59
N SER A 141 30.46 -1.11 36.40
CA SER A 141 31.09 -0.43 35.26
C SER A 141 32.60 -0.26 35.47
N PRO A 142 33.48 -0.62 34.51
CA PRO A 142 34.84 -0.13 34.49
C PRO A 142 34.94 1.18 33.68
N ARG A 143 35.45 2.22 34.35
CA ARG A 143 35.93 3.53 33.83
C ARG A 143 34.80 4.50 33.39
N SER A 144 34.82 5.79 33.73
CA SER A 144 35.80 6.62 34.42
C SER A 144 35.21 8.02 34.63
N ARG A 145 35.69 8.68 35.69
CA ARG A 145 35.77 10.15 35.86
C ARG A 145 34.44 10.92 35.91
N GLY A 146 33.96 11.04 37.14
CA GLY A 146 33.94 12.32 37.84
C GLY A 146 32.93 13.36 37.37
N LEU A 147 31.87 13.53 38.14
CA LEU A 147 31.45 14.89 38.51
C LEU A 147 30.70 14.86 39.84
N CYS A 148 31.26 15.62 40.77
CA CYS A 148 30.71 15.99 42.06
C CYS A 148 29.39 16.74 41.88
N LEU A 149 28.30 16.26 42.48
CA LEU A 149 27.11 17.08 42.73
C LEU A 149 26.66 16.94 44.20
N VAL A 150 27.11 17.94 44.93
CA VAL A 150 26.66 18.55 46.18
C VAL A 150 25.20 18.20 46.59
N ARG A 151 25.03 17.65 47.80
CA ARG A 151 23.72 17.52 48.49
C ARG A 151 23.24 18.88 49.03
N PRO A 152 21.95 19.24 48.94
CA PRO A 152 21.34 20.19 49.85
C PRO A 152 20.86 19.50 51.16
N PRO A 153 20.69 20.26 52.27
CA PRO A 153 20.47 19.71 53.61
C PRO A 153 19.01 19.72 54.09
N ALA A 154 18.81 19.08 55.25
CA ALA A 154 17.69 19.19 56.22
C ALA A 154 16.42 18.37 55.89
N ALA A 155 15.66 17.83 56.84
CA ALA A 155 15.53 18.06 58.28
C ALA A 155 15.00 16.78 58.99
N GLY A 156 15.10 16.75 60.32
CA GLY A 156 14.62 15.68 61.22
C GLY A 156 13.09 15.50 61.25
N PRO A 157 12.51 14.84 62.27
CA PRO A 157 12.81 15.02 63.70
C PRO A 157 13.68 13.93 64.36
#